data_AF-A0A960DXH3-F1
#
_entry.id   AF-A0A960DXH3-F1
#
_cell.length_a   1.000
_cell.length_b   1.000
_cell.length_c   1.000
_cell.angle_alpha   90.00
_cell.angle_beta   90.00
_cell.angle_gamma   90.00
#
_symmetry.space_group_name_H-M   'P 1'
#
loop_
_entity.id
_entity.type
_entity.pdbx_description
1 polymer ?
#
loop_
_entity_poly.entity_id
_entity_poly.type
_entity_poly.pdbx_seq_one_letter_code
_entity_poly.pdbx_strand_id
1 'polypeptide(L)'
;RPDLILLDLNLPRVDGREVLAEVKAHPDLASIPVIILSTSDAEDDVLATYQLHANAYVTKPVDFDQFHQVVRSIDDFFLSIVRLPKREG
;
A
#
# COMPACT_ATOMS: atom_id res chain seq x y z
N ARG A 1 5.53 4.45 14.42
CA ARG A 1 5.39 3.42 13.37
C ARG A 1 3.95 3.40 12.90
N PRO A 2 3.67 3.54 11.59
CA PRO A 2 2.30 3.50 11.08
C PRO A 2 1.70 2.09 11.19
N ASP A 3 0.38 2.04 11.28
CA ASP A 3 -0.40 0.80 11.35
C ASP A 3 -0.74 0.24 9.94
N LEU A 4 -0.70 1.12 8.93
CA LEU A 4 -0.94 0.86 7.52
C LEU A 4 -0.14 1.89 6.71
N ILE A 5 0.39 1.49 5.56
CA ILE A 5 1.01 2.40 4.58
C ILE A 5 0.19 2.36 3.29
N LEU A 6 -0.23 3.53 2.82
CA LEU A 6 -0.70 3.75 1.45
C LEU A 6 0.49 4.30 0.64
N LEU A 7 0.94 3.56 -0.36
CA LEU A 7 2.13 3.89 -1.14
C LEU A 7 1.78 4.12 -2.62
N ASP A 8 2.20 5.26 -3.15
CA ASP A 8 2.15 5.53 -4.58
C ASP A 8 3.41 4.98 -5.26
N LEU A 9 3.29 4.46 -6.49
CA LEU A 9 4.45 4.10 -7.30
C LEU A 9 5.04 5.32 -8.00
N ASN A 10 4.21 6.31 -8.32
CA ASN A 10 4.59 7.51 -9.06
C ASN A 10 5.02 8.64 -8.12
N LEU A 11 6.02 8.37 -7.27
CA LEU A 11 6.55 9.37 -6.34
C LEU A 11 7.49 10.35 -7.06
N PRO A 12 7.47 11.65 -6.70
CA PRO A 12 8.43 12.60 -7.22
C PRO A 12 9.79 12.33 -6.56
N ARG A 13 10.76 11.87 -7.36
CA ARG A 13 12.20 11.67 -7.08
C ARG A 13 12.66 10.26 -6.67
N VAL A 14 11.74 9.37 -6.30
CA VAL A 14 12.07 7.98 -5.91
C VAL A 14 11.08 7.02 -6.55
N ASP A 15 11.49 5.80 -6.89
CA ASP A 15 10.54 4.78 -7.37
C ASP A 15 9.80 4.18 -6.17
N GLY A 16 8.47 4.18 -6.19
CA GLY A 16 7.70 3.56 -5.10
C GLY A 16 7.95 2.06 -4.96
N ARG A 17 8.43 1.36 -6.00
CA ARG A 17 8.85 -0.05 -5.89
C ARG A 17 10.11 -0.20 -5.04
N GLU A 18 11.05 0.73 -5.14
CA GLU A 18 12.24 0.77 -4.29
C GLU A 18 11.85 1.03 -2.83
N VAL A 19 10.95 2.00 -2.60
CA VAL A 19 10.39 2.27 -1.27
C VAL A 19 9.69 1.03 -0.69
N LEU A 20 8.88 0.34 -1.49
CA LEU A 20 8.23 -0.90 -1.06
C LEU A 20 9.27 -1.96 -0.66
N ALA A 21 10.29 -2.17 -1.49
CA ALA A 21 11.35 -3.14 -1.24
C ALA A 21 12.10 -2.83 0.06
N GLU A 22 12.46 -1.56 0.30
CA GLU A 22 13.12 -1.11 1.52
C GLU A 22 12.24 -1.34 2.76
N VAL A 23 10.96 -0.95 2.70
CA VAL A 23 10.00 -1.17 3.79
C VAL A 23 9.86 -2.65 4.12
N LYS A 24 9.78 -3.51 3.11
CA LYS A 24 9.58 -4.96 3.30
C LYS A 24 10.87 -5.70 3.67
N ALA A 25 12.03 -5.13 3.39
CA ALA A 25 13.32 -5.66 3.84
C ALA A 25 13.68 -5.23 5.27
N HIS A 26 13.15 -4.11 5.77
CA HIS A 26 13.48 -3.60 7.10
C HIS A 26 12.75 -4.40 8.20
N PRO A 27 13.45 -5.04 9.16
CA PRO A 27 12.82 -5.89 10.19
C PRO A 27 11.69 -5.19 10.94
N ASP A 28 11.93 -3.95 11.35
CA ASP A 28 10.95 -3.18 12.12
C ASP A 28 9.79 -2.64 11.26
N LEU A 29 9.83 -2.71 9.93
CA LEU A 29 8.78 -2.16 9.05
C LEU A 29 8.09 -3.24 8.22
N ALA A 30 8.70 -4.40 8.04
CA ALA A 30 8.22 -5.45 7.15
C ALA A 30 6.81 -5.96 7.51
N SER A 31 6.46 -5.96 8.80
CA SER A 31 5.13 -6.37 9.26
C SER A 31 4.04 -5.31 9.11
N ILE A 32 4.38 -4.06 8.70
CA ILE A 32 3.38 -3.05 8.37
C ILE A 32 2.72 -3.44 7.05
N PRO A 33 1.37 -3.53 7.00
CA PRO A 33 0.67 -3.71 5.74
C PRO A 33 0.94 -2.53 4.80
N VAL A 34 1.23 -2.81 3.54
CA VAL A 34 1.43 -1.79 2.49
C VAL A 34 0.43 -2.04 1.37
N ILE A 35 -0.43 -1.05 1.12
CA ILE A 35 -1.34 -1.04 -0.04
C ILE A 35 -0.75 -0.09 -1.08
N ILE A 36 -0.59 -0.59 -2.29
CA ILE A 36 -0.22 0.25 -3.42
C ILE A 36 -1.47 0.97 -3.93
N LEU A 37 -1.36 2.29 -4.08
CA LEU A 37 -2.39 3.13 -4.66
C LEU A 37 -1.73 3.91 -5.81
N SER A 38 -1.92 3.46 -7.05
CA SER A 38 -1.18 3.95 -8.22
C SER A 38 -2.10 4.19 -9.41
N THR A 39 -1.77 5.14 -10.29
CA THR A 39 -2.51 5.35 -11.55
C THR A 39 -2.16 4.31 -12.62
N SER A 40 -1.08 3.55 -12.46
CA SER A 40 -0.74 2.46 -13.37
C SER A 40 -1.69 1.28 -13.14
N ASP A 41 -2.19 0.70 -14.21
CA ASP A 41 -2.96 -0.54 -14.24
C ASP A 41 -2.24 -1.65 -15.04
N ALA A 42 -0.97 -1.43 -15.40
CA ALA A 42 -0.17 -2.40 -16.11
C ALA A 42 0.00 -3.68 -15.27
N GLU A 43 -0.26 -4.85 -15.87
CA GLU A 43 -0.16 -6.14 -15.19
C GLU A 43 1.23 -6.39 -14.61
N ASP A 44 2.29 -5.94 -15.30
CA ASP A 44 3.67 -6.05 -14.83
C ASP A 44 3.91 -5.28 -13.53
N ASP A 45 3.29 -4.11 -13.36
CA ASP A 45 3.41 -3.29 -12.14
C ASP A 45 2.67 -3.93 -10.97
N VAL A 46 1.48 -4.44 -11.24
CA VAL A 46 0.69 -5.20 -10.27
C VAL A 46 1.49 -6.43 -9.83
N LEU A 47 1.99 -7.22 -10.76
CA LEU A 47 2.76 -8.43 -10.47
C LEU A 47 4.05 -8.11 -9.69
N ALA A 48 4.82 -7.12 -10.12
CA ALA A 48 6.07 -6.73 -9.48
C ALA A 48 5.84 -6.28 -8.02
N THR A 49 4.80 -5.51 -7.75
CA THR A 49 4.51 -5.06 -6.38
C THR A 49 4.05 -6.19 -5.46
N TYR A 50 3.26 -7.15 -5.96
CA TYR A 50 2.93 -8.35 -5.20
C TYR A 50 4.15 -9.24 -4.93
N GLN A 51 5.08 -9.37 -5.89
CA GLN A 51 6.36 -10.08 -5.67
C GLN A 51 7.22 -9.39 -4.61
N LEU A 52 7.09 -8.07 -4.47
CA LEU A 52 7.69 -7.26 -3.40
C LEU A 52 6.88 -7.25 -2.10
N HIS A 53 5.92 -8.18 -1.93
CA HIS A 53 5.12 -8.36 -0.71
C HIS A 53 4.15 -7.21 -0.39
N ALA A 54 3.68 -6.46 -1.40
CA ALA A 54 2.51 -5.61 -1.23
C ALA A 54 1.30 -6.44 -0.75
N ASN A 55 0.51 -5.87 0.15
CA ASN A 55 -0.67 -6.54 0.70
C ASN A 55 -1.88 -6.39 -0.21
N ALA A 56 -1.97 -5.30 -0.96
CA ALA A 56 -2.98 -5.07 -1.97
C ALA A 56 -2.48 -4.06 -3.01
N TYR A 57 -3.09 -4.09 -4.20
CA TYR A 57 -2.94 -3.08 -5.23
C TYR A 57 -4.29 -2.47 -5.54
N VAL A 58 -4.34 -1.14 -5.60
CA VAL A 58 -5.55 -0.38 -5.91
C VAL A 58 -5.20 0.62 -6.99
N THR A 59 -5.87 0.50 -8.14
CA THR A 59 -5.78 1.53 -9.18
C THR A 59 -6.45 2.79 -8.69
N LYS A 60 -5.72 3.91 -8.72
CA LYS A 60 -6.21 5.23 -8.32
C LYS A 60 -7.42 5.60 -9.17
N PRO A 61 -8.58 5.86 -8.55
CA PRO A 61 -9.72 6.39 -9.29
C PRO A 61 -9.38 7.77 -9.86
N VAL A 62 -9.84 8.02 -11.08
CA VAL A 62 -9.68 9.31 -11.75
C VAL A 62 -10.64 10.36 -11.15
N ASP A 63 -11.77 9.89 -10.64
CA ASP A 63 -12.84 10.69 -10.05
C ASP A 63 -12.65 10.87 -8.53
N PHE A 64 -12.87 12.08 -8.02
CA PHE A 64 -12.67 12.42 -6.61
C PHE A 64 -13.65 11.69 -5.67
N ASP A 65 -14.91 11.53 -6.07
CA ASP A 65 -15.91 10.83 -5.27
C ASP A 65 -15.57 9.33 -5.19
N GLN A 66 -15.12 8.74 -6.29
CA GLN A 66 -14.63 7.36 -6.32
C GLN A 66 -13.37 7.20 -5.47
N PHE A 67 -12.43 8.15 -5.53
CA PHE A 67 -11.25 8.17 -4.67
C PHE A 67 -11.66 8.19 -3.19
N HIS A 68 -12.61 9.05 -2.82
CA HIS A 68 -13.13 9.11 -1.47
C HIS A 68 -13.75 7.76 -1.06
N GLN A 69 -14.50 7.11 -1.93
CA GLN A 69 -15.11 5.81 -1.65
C GLN A 69 -14.07 4.70 -1.45
N VAL A 70 -13.00 4.69 -2.24
CA VAL A 70 -11.88 3.75 -2.10
C VAL A 70 -11.19 3.95 -0.75
N VAL A 71 -10.86 5.20 -0.38
CA VAL A 71 -10.20 5.49 0.90
C VAL A 71 -11.07 5.05 2.09
N ARG A 72 -12.39 5.35 2.06
CA ARG A 72 -13.32 4.86 3.09
C ARG A 72 -13.33 3.33 3.18
N SER A 73 -13.35 2.65 2.04
CA SER A 73 -13.39 1.18 2.02
C SER A 73 -12.12 0.57 2.62
N ILE A 74 -10.97 1.19 2.38
CA ILE A 74 -9.69 0.79 2.99
C ILE A 74 -9.74 1.01 4.51
N ASP A 75 -10.17 2.19 4.96
CA ASP A 75 -10.30 2.51 6.39
C ASP A 75 -11.25 1.54 7.09
N ASP A 76 -12.44 1.31 6.54
CA ASP A 76 -13.44 0.39 7.12
C ASP A 76 -12.88 -1.02 7.27
N PHE A 77 -12.19 -1.52 6.23
CA PHE A 77 -11.57 -2.84 6.26
C PHE A 77 -10.45 -2.93 7.33
N PHE A 78 -9.52 -1.97 7.34
CA PHE A 78 -8.36 -2.02 8.22
C PHE A 78 -8.66 -1.68 9.68
N LEU A 79 -9.63 -0.81 9.95
CA LEU A 79 -10.00 -0.41 11.30
C LEU A 79 -11.00 -1.38 11.95
N SER A 80 -11.87 -2.02 11.16
CA SER A 80 -12.99 -2.80 11.71
C SER A 80 -12.81 -4.31 11.57
N ILE A 81 -12.07 -4.78 10.56
CA ILE A 81 -12.03 -6.21 10.20
C ILE A 81 -10.63 -6.79 10.41
N VAL A 82 -9.59 -6.08 9.97
CA VAL A 82 -8.21 -6.58 10.03
C VAL A 82 -7.69 -6.58 11.47
N ARG A 83 -7.06 -7.69 11.88
CA ARG A 83 -6.23 -7.72 13.08
C ARG A 83 -4.79 -7.41 12.71
N LEU A 84 -4.34 -6.22 13.06
CA LEU A 84 -2.97 -5.78 12.83
C LEU A 84 -1.97 -6.45 13.80
N PRO A 85 -0.73 -6.70 13.36
CA PRO A 85 0.31 -7.20 14.24
C PRO A 85 0.57 -6.20 15.37
N LYS A 86 0.74 -6.72 16.60
CA LYS A 86 1.08 -5.88 17.74
C LYS A 86 2.44 -5.23 17.49
N ARG A 87 2.57 -3.96 17.87
CA ARG A 87 3.86 -3.27 17.88
C ARG A 87 4.73 -3.99 18.91
N GLU A 88 5.83 -4.60 18.47
CA GLU A 88 6.91 -4.95 19.39
C GLU A 88 7.48 -3.63 19.89
N GLY A 89 7.52 -3.47 21.22
CA GLY A 89 7.99 -2.26 21.89
C GLY A 89 9.51 -2.26 22.03
#